data_AF-A0A497KCD4-F1
#
_entry.id   AF-A0A497KCD4-F1
#
_cell.length_a   1.000
_cell.length_b   1.000
_cell.length_c   1.000
_cell.angle_alpha   90.00
_cell.angle_beta   90.00
_cell.angle_gamma   90.00
#
_symmetry.space_group_name_H-M   'P 1'
#
loop_
_entity.id
_entity.type
_entity.pdbx_description
1 polymer ?
#
loop_
_entity_poly.entity_id
_entity_poly.type
_entity_poly.pdbx_seq_one_letter_code
_entity_poly.pdbx_strand_id
1 'polypeptide(L)'
;MGLDDEKLKYLEKQGLKFHTGFNQFETACEFCGKKLQGSLRVSKNGRAYQVSCRGGEFHHDAQGNLHLYCYECHKRIHDWGVIQRWLNKIGKTVDDLPDASKLRPMMKFRW
;
A
#
# COMPACT_ATOMS: atom_id res chain seq x y z
N MET A 1 12.88 15.60 -5.17
CA MET A 1 12.49 15.07 -3.84
C MET A 1 12.55 13.56 -3.95
N GLY A 2 13.16 12.86 -2.99
CA GLY A 2 13.29 11.40 -3.08
C GLY A 2 12.02 10.68 -2.62
N LEU A 3 11.81 9.44 -3.08
CA LEU A 3 10.70 8.59 -2.66
C LEU A 3 10.62 8.46 -1.12
N ASP A 4 11.75 8.39 -0.44
CA ASP A 4 11.79 8.29 1.03
C ASP A 4 11.35 9.59 1.72
N ASP A 5 11.58 10.76 1.10
CA ASP A 5 11.06 12.03 1.62
C ASP A 5 9.52 12.11 1.46
N GLU A 6 8.96 11.53 0.40
CA GLU A 6 7.51 11.43 0.23
C GLU A 6 6.88 10.51 1.29
N LYS A 7 7.51 9.37 1.58
CA LYS A 7 7.08 8.48 2.65
C LYS A 7 7.15 9.15 4.02
N LEU A 8 8.18 9.94 4.30
CA LEU A 8 8.27 10.72 5.54
C LEU A 8 7.10 11.69 5.65
N LYS A 9 6.85 12.49 4.61
CA LYS A 9 5.72 13.44 4.57
C LYS A 9 4.37 12.74 4.74
N TYR A 10 4.21 11.56 4.14
CA TYR A 10 3.02 10.74 4.33
C TYR A 10 2.86 10.36 5.81
N LEU A 11 3.91 9.84 6.46
CA LEU A 11 3.86 9.43 7.86
C LEU A 11 3.60 10.63 8.81
N GLU A 12 4.16 11.80 8.51
CA GLU A 12 3.87 13.04 9.25
C GLU A 12 2.41 13.48 9.11
N LYS A 13 1.80 13.33 7.92
CA LYS A 13 0.35 13.56 7.72
C LYS A 13 -0.52 12.62 8.54
N GLN A 14 -0.03 11.42 8.87
CA GLN A 14 -0.68 10.49 9.80
C GLN A 14 -0.50 10.89 11.28
N GLY A 15 0.11 12.05 11.56
CA GLY A 15 0.32 12.58 12.92
C GLY A 15 1.57 12.02 13.61
N LEU A 16 2.42 11.27 12.91
CA LEU A 16 3.66 10.74 13.47
C LEU A 16 4.75 11.82 13.49
N LYS A 17 5.57 11.80 14.55
CA LYS A 17 6.69 12.72 14.73
C LYS A 17 7.99 11.94 14.76
N PHE A 18 9.01 12.46 14.08
CA PHE A 18 10.31 11.81 13.95
C PHE A 18 11.44 12.74 14.39
N HIS A 19 12.44 12.20 15.08
CA HIS A 19 13.66 12.91 15.46
C HIS A 19 14.82 12.56 14.53
N THR A 20 15.88 13.36 14.54
CA THR A 20 17.13 13.02 13.83
C THR A 20 17.70 11.69 14.34
N GLY A 21 18.05 10.79 13.43
CA GLY A 21 18.54 9.45 13.73
C GLY A 21 17.53 8.35 13.42
N PHE A 22 17.63 7.23 14.11
CA PHE A 22 16.74 6.08 13.92
C PHE A 22 15.41 6.28 14.66
N ASN A 23 14.32 5.97 13.98
CA ASN A 23 12.97 6.03 14.50
C ASN A 23 12.22 4.75 14.19
N GLN A 24 11.39 4.32 15.13
CA GLN A 24 10.37 3.29 14.93
C GLN A 24 9.01 3.97 14.93
N PHE A 25 8.06 3.40 14.20
CA PHE A 25 6.69 3.89 14.17
C PHE A 25 5.69 2.74 14.09
N GLU A 26 4.47 3.03 14.54
CA GLU A 26 3.28 2.22 14.33
C GLU A 26 2.25 3.07 13.60
N THR A 27 1.64 2.50 12.57
CA THR A 27 0.58 3.13 11.78
C THR A 27 -0.43 2.07 11.35
N ALA A 28 -1.48 2.46 10.63
CA ALA A 28 -2.50 1.54 10.15
C ALA A 28 -2.49 1.45 8.63
N CYS A 29 -2.82 0.27 8.11
CA CYS A 29 -3.22 0.10 6.72
C CYS A 29 -4.44 1.00 6.45
N GLU A 30 -4.36 1.89 5.45
CA GLU A 30 -5.45 2.81 5.13
C GLU A 30 -6.72 2.09 4.69
N PHE A 31 -6.59 0.88 4.11
CA PHE A 31 -7.72 0.15 3.59
C PHE A 31 -8.47 -0.67 4.65
N CYS A 32 -7.74 -1.37 5.52
CA CYS A 32 -8.35 -2.33 6.47
C CYS A 32 -8.07 -2.03 7.94
N GLY A 33 -7.35 -0.96 8.25
CA GLY A 33 -7.02 -0.56 9.62
C GLY A 33 -6.00 -1.46 10.34
N LYS A 34 -5.49 -2.51 9.69
CA LYS A 34 -4.48 -3.41 10.28
C LYS A 34 -3.25 -2.62 10.72
N LYS A 35 -2.84 -2.81 11.98
CA LYS A 35 -1.62 -2.21 12.52
C LYS A 35 -0.38 -2.69 11.77
N LEU A 36 0.49 -1.73 11.44
CA LEU A 36 1.74 -1.91 10.73
C LEU A 36 2.86 -1.25 11.53
N GLN A 37 3.99 -1.93 11.61
CA GLN A 37 5.17 -1.42 12.32
C GLN A 37 6.27 -1.16 11.32
N GLY A 38 6.95 -0.04 11.46
CA GLY A 38 8.01 0.35 10.53
C GLY A 38 9.14 1.07 11.21
N SER A 39 10.16 1.38 10.41
CA SER A 39 11.29 2.15 10.84
C SER A 39 11.80 3.04 9.71
N LEU A 40 12.42 4.16 10.11
CA LEU A 40 13.08 5.07 9.19
C LEU A 40 14.24 5.75 9.89
N ARG A 41 15.16 6.31 9.09
CA ARG A 41 16.21 7.19 9.60
C ARG A 41 16.02 8.60 9.05
N VAL A 42 16.14 9.60 9.91
CA VAL A 42 16.13 11.02 9.54
C VAL A 42 17.55 11.55 9.66
N SER A 43 18.09 12.08 8.57
CA SER A 43 19.42 12.72 8.55
C SER A 43 19.42 14.04 9.33
N LYS A 44 20.60 14.59 9.62
CA LYS A 44 20.74 15.92 10.24
C LYS A 44 20.06 17.04 9.45
N ASN A 45 19.93 16.86 8.13
CA ASN A 45 19.30 17.82 7.22
C ASN A 45 17.79 17.57 7.05
N GLY A 46 17.18 16.72 7.90
CA GLY A 46 15.75 16.43 7.85
C GLY A 46 15.30 15.48 6.75
N ARG A 47 16.21 14.92 5.94
CA ARG A 47 15.87 13.96 4.88
C ARG A 47 15.72 12.55 5.41
N ALA A 48 14.73 11.82 4.92
CA ALA A 48 14.51 10.42 5.29
C ALA A 48 15.28 9.45 4.39
N TYR A 49 15.65 8.32 4.97
CA TYR A 49 16.24 7.19 4.25
C TYR A 49 15.98 5.88 5.00
N GLN A 50 16.11 4.76 4.29
CA GLN A 50 15.83 3.42 4.84
C GLN A 50 14.42 3.30 5.41
N VAL A 51 13.44 3.94 4.77
CA VAL A 51 12.05 3.88 5.19
C VAL A 51 11.47 2.51 4.86
N SER A 52 11.13 1.74 5.89
CA SER A 52 10.63 0.37 5.77
C SER A 52 9.39 0.16 6.64
N CYS A 53 8.46 -0.65 6.15
CA CYS A 53 7.27 -1.05 6.88
C CYS A 53 7.15 -2.57 6.87
N ARG A 54 7.12 -3.19 8.04
CA ARG A 54 6.91 -4.62 8.19
C ARG A 54 5.43 -4.92 7.99
N GLY A 55 5.12 -5.80 7.04
CA GLY A 55 3.74 -6.22 6.79
C GLY A 55 2.94 -5.33 5.83
N GLY A 56 3.57 -4.33 5.23
CA GLY A 56 2.92 -3.41 4.29
C GLY A 56 3.87 -2.72 3.31
N GLU A 57 3.29 -2.09 2.30
CA GLU A 57 3.99 -1.37 1.24
C GLU A 57 3.35 -0.02 0.98
N PHE A 58 4.22 0.93 0.62
CA PHE A 58 3.79 2.23 0.13
C PHE A 58 3.39 2.12 -1.35
N HIS A 59 2.26 2.70 -1.72
CA HIS A 59 1.66 2.58 -3.04
C HIS A 59 1.15 3.93 -3.53
N HIS A 60 1.52 4.35 -4.74
CA HIS A 60 0.94 5.54 -5.36
C HIS A 60 -0.34 5.18 -6.13
N ASP A 61 -1.40 5.95 -5.91
CA ASP A 61 -2.62 5.87 -6.72
C ASP A 61 -2.44 6.52 -8.12
N ALA A 62 -3.50 6.50 -8.94
CA ALA A 62 -3.48 7.09 -10.27
C ALA A 62 -3.36 8.62 -10.28
N GLN A 63 -3.67 9.27 -9.14
CA GLN A 63 -3.58 10.71 -8.91
C GLN A 63 -2.21 11.11 -8.34
N GLY A 64 -1.34 10.15 -8.04
CA GLY A 64 -0.02 10.37 -7.45
C GLY A 64 -0.04 10.53 -5.93
N ASN A 65 -1.15 10.24 -5.25
CA ASN A 65 -1.19 10.21 -3.79
C ASN A 65 -0.51 8.94 -3.28
N LEU A 66 0.34 9.11 -2.27
CA LEU A 66 0.99 7.99 -1.61
C LEU A 66 0.08 7.42 -0.52
N HIS A 67 -0.05 6.11 -0.53
CA HIS A 67 -0.80 5.34 0.46
C HIS A 67 0.06 4.28 1.13
N LEU A 68 -0.36 3.78 2.29
CA LEU A 68 0.23 2.62 2.97
C LEU A 68 -0.79 1.50 3.15
N TYR A 69 -0.52 0.37 2.51
CA TYR A 69 -1.37 -0.81 2.57
C TYR A 69 -0.64 -1.99 3.18
N CYS A 70 -1.35 -2.83 3.94
CA CYS A 70 -0.81 -4.14 4.29
C CYS A 70 -0.64 -5.00 3.03
N TYR A 71 0.23 -6.00 3.05
CA TYR A 71 0.52 -6.82 1.86
C TYR A 71 -0.73 -7.42 1.20
N GLU A 72 -1.72 -7.83 2.01
CA GLU A 72 -2.96 -8.36 1.48
C GLU A 72 -3.76 -7.29 0.73
N CYS A 73 -4.03 -6.14 1.35
CA CYS A 73 -4.75 -5.04 0.72
C CYS A 73 -4.01 -4.51 -0.52
N HIS A 74 -2.69 -4.38 -0.44
CA HIS A 74 -1.85 -3.99 -1.57
C HIS A 74 -2.06 -4.94 -2.75
N LYS A 75 -1.99 -6.26 -2.50
CA LYS A 75 -2.26 -7.27 -3.51
C LYS A 75 -3.69 -7.16 -4.08
N ARG A 76 -4.71 -6.95 -3.24
CA ARG A 76 -6.10 -6.81 -3.71
C ARG A 76 -6.29 -5.62 -4.65
N ILE A 77 -5.65 -4.49 -4.35
CA ILE A 77 -5.71 -3.29 -5.22
C ILE A 77 -5.04 -3.56 -6.57
N HIS A 78 -3.90 -4.26 -6.59
CA HIS A 78 -3.27 -4.67 -7.85
C HIS A 78 -4.13 -5.65 -8.64
N ASP A 79 -4.67 -6.68 -7.98
CA ASP A 79 -5.59 -7.64 -8.60
C ASP A 79 -6.82 -6.92 -9.18
N TRP A 80 -7.34 -5.92 -8.47
CA TRP A 80 -8.45 -5.07 -8.95
C TRP A 80 -8.07 -4.31 -10.23
N GLY A 81 -6.89 -3.70 -10.28
CA GLY A 81 -6.39 -3.04 -11.49
C GLY A 81 -6.24 -4.01 -12.67
N VAL A 82 -5.85 -5.27 -12.43
CA VAL A 82 -5.82 -6.31 -13.47
C VAL A 82 -7.22 -6.60 -14.00
N ILE A 83 -8.21 -6.76 -13.12
CA ILE A 83 -9.61 -7.01 -13.49
C ILE A 83 -10.16 -5.85 -14.32
N GLN A 84 -9.96 -4.60 -13.89
CA GLN A 84 -10.42 -3.41 -14.61
C GLN A 84 -9.82 -3.34 -16.02
N ARG A 85 -8.51 -3.62 -16.18
CA ARG A 85 -7.86 -3.67 -17.50
C ARG A 85 -8.43 -4.78 -18.39
N TRP A 86 -8.69 -5.95 -17.82
CA TRP A 86 -9.30 -7.05 -18.55
C TRP A 86 -10.73 -6.72 -19.02
N LEU A 87 -11.55 -6.10 -18.16
CA LEU A 87 -12.90 -5.68 -18.49
C LEU A 87 -12.93 -4.63 -19.62
N ASN A 88 -12.08 -3.61 -19.53
CA ASN A 88 -11.93 -2.61 -20.60
C ASN A 88 -11.56 -3.26 -21.94
N LYS A 89 -10.70 -4.29 -21.93
CA LYS A 89 -10.29 -5.01 -23.16
C LYS A 89 -11.47 -5.72 -23.85
N ILE A 90 -12.45 -6.19 -23.10
CA ILE A 90 -13.60 -6.94 -23.63
C ILE A 90 -14.88 -6.08 -23.74
N GLY A 91 -14.77 -4.76 -23.54
CA GLY A 91 -15.90 -3.84 -23.61
C GLY A 91 -16.94 -4.04 -22.50
N LYS A 92 -16.50 -4.51 -21.33
CA LYS A 92 -17.35 -4.72 -20.15
C LYS A 92 -16.95 -3.81 -18.99
N THR A 93 -17.83 -3.74 -18.01
CA THR A 93 -17.69 -2.99 -16.76
C THR A 93 -17.76 -3.93 -15.56
N VAL A 94 -17.55 -3.38 -14.36
CA VAL A 94 -17.61 -4.14 -13.10
C VAL A 94 -19.01 -4.67 -12.82
N ASP A 95 -20.04 -4.00 -13.33
CA ASP A 95 -21.45 -4.39 -13.17
C ASP A 95 -21.81 -5.59 -14.05
N ASP A 96 -21.00 -5.90 -15.06
CA ASP A 96 -21.15 -7.09 -15.91
C ASP A 96 -20.55 -8.36 -15.28
N LEU A 97 -19.89 -8.23 -14.12
CA LEU A 97 -19.30 -9.36 -13.43
C LEU A 97 -20.37 -10.19 -12.68
N PRO A 98 -20.28 -11.53 -12.72
CA PRO A 98 -21.13 -12.36 -11.88
C PRO A 98 -20.76 -12.19 -10.40
N ASP A 99 -21.73 -12.37 -9.50
CA ASP A 99 -21.47 -12.44 -8.06
C ASP A 99 -20.60 -13.66 -7.74
N ALA A 100 -19.33 -13.38 -7.43
CA ALA A 100 -18.32 -14.37 -7.09
C ALA A 100 -18.11 -14.53 -5.57
N SER A 101 -18.93 -13.90 -4.73
CA SER A 101 -18.77 -13.90 -3.26
C SER A 101 -18.75 -15.31 -2.64
N LYS A 102 -19.36 -16.29 -3.31
CA LYS A 102 -19.44 -17.69 -2.87
C LYS A 102 -18.40 -18.61 -3.53
N LEU A 103 -17.55 -18.09 -4.43
CA LEU A 103 -16.51 -18.91 -5.05
C LEU A 103 -15.45 -19.28 -4.03
N ARG A 104 -15.14 -20.58 -3.94
CA ARG A 104 -14.00 -21.03 -3.16
C ARG A 104 -12.70 -20.61 -3.86
N PRO A 105 -11.67 -20.19 -3.12
CA PRO A 105 -10.35 -19.94 -3.70
C PRO A 105 -9.90 -21.16 -4.49
N MET A 106 -9.43 -20.96 -5.73
CA MET A 106 -8.81 -22.04 -6.48
C MET A 106 -7.55 -22.48 -5.73
N MET A 107 -7.58 -23.69 -5.17
CA MET A 107 -6.37 -24.33 -4.69
C MET A 107 -5.51 -24.63 -5.93
N LYS A 108 -4.31 -24.02 -6.00
CA LYS A 108 -3.33 -24.38 -7.03
C LYS A 108 -2.93 -25.84 -6.80
N PHE A 109 -3.59 -26.77 -7.50
CA PHE A 109 -3.00 -28.08 -7.71
C PHE A 109 -1.80 -27.88 -8.63
N ARG A 110 -0.61 -28.22 -8.12
CA ARG A 110 0.60 -28.38 -8.94
C ARG A 110 0.30 -29.50 -9.94
N TRP A 111 0.23 -29.15 -11.22
CA TRP A 111 0.42 -30.09 -12.31
C TRP A 111 1.90 -30.09 -12.67
#